data_AF-A0A3D2P8M2-F1
#
_entry.id   AF-A0A3D2P8M2-F1
#
_cell.length_a   1.000
_cell.length_b   1.000
_cell.length_c   1.000
_cell.angle_alpha   90.00
_cell.angle_beta   90.00
_cell.angle_gamma   90.00
#
_symmetry.space_group_name_H-M   'P 1'
#
loop_
_entity.id
_entity.type
_entity.pdbx_description
1 polymer ?
#
loop_
_entity_poly.entity_id
_entity_poly.type
_entity_poly.pdbx_seq_one_letter_code
_entity_poly.pdbx_strand_id
1 'polypeptide(L)'
;TGQPLSVELGPGLISSIYDGVQRPLDLIRLLSGDLVTRGVDLPGIERKKKWYFKPLLKKGAKVITGDILGTVQETTLIVHKIMVP
;
A
#
# COMPACT_ATOMS: atom_id res chain seq x y z
N THR A 1 0.42 -4.85 -20.64
CA THR A 1 0.93 -3.52 -20.26
C THR A 1 2.42 -3.33 -20.56
N GLY A 2 3.21 -4.40 -20.76
CA GLY A 2 4.66 -4.27 -21.09
C GLY A 2 5.54 -3.85 -19.92
N GLN A 3 4.95 -3.66 -18.73
CA GLN A 3 5.64 -3.35 -17.50
C GLN A 3 6.09 -4.64 -16.79
N PRO A 4 7.18 -4.59 -16.01
CA PRO A 4 7.60 -5.71 -15.18
C PRO A 4 6.54 -6.03 -14.13
N LEU A 5 6.59 -7.25 -13.59
CA LEU A 5 5.83 -7.62 -12.39
C LEU A 5 6.25 -6.71 -11.23
N SER A 6 5.30 -6.01 -10.63
CA SER A 6 5.52 -5.01 -9.60
C SER A 6 4.49 -5.10 -8.48
N VAL A 7 4.80 -4.48 -7.34
CA VAL A 7 3.93 -4.38 -6.17
C VAL A 7 3.71 -2.93 -5.78
N GLU A 8 2.56 -2.64 -5.17
CA GLU A 8 2.28 -1.39 -4.51
C GLU A 8 2.88 -1.39 -3.09
N LEU A 9 3.57 -0.30 -2.74
CA LEU A 9 4.18 -0.12 -1.42
C LEU A 9 3.59 1.10 -0.73
N GLY A 10 3.01 0.91 0.46
CA GLY A 10 2.45 2.01 1.25
C GLY A 10 1.60 1.56 2.45
N PRO A 11 1.02 2.52 3.19
CA PRO A 11 0.15 2.22 4.33
C PRO A 11 -1.12 1.45 3.92
N GLY A 12 -1.42 0.37 4.63
CA GLY A 12 -2.52 -0.55 4.33
C GLY A 12 -2.05 -1.95 3.91
N LEU A 13 -0.75 -2.19 3.84
CA LEU A 13 -0.18 -3.50 3.55
C LEU A 13 -0.19 -4.43 4.78
N ILE A 14 0.11 -3.90 5.97
CA ILE A 14 0.45 -4.71 7.15
C ILE A 14 -0.74 -5.55 7.63
N SER A 15 -1.97 -5.02 7.48
CA SER A 15 -3.20 -5.69 7.91
C SER A 15 -3.86 -6.54 6.82
N SER A 16 -3.27 -6.60 5.63
CA SER A 16 -3.91 -7.20 4.45
C SER A 16 -3.32 -8.58 4.13
N ILE A 17 -4.15 -9.48 3.62
CA ILE A 17 -3.74 -10.82 3.18
C ILE A 17 -3.80 -10.88 1.66
N TYR A 18 -2.71 -11.30 1.04
CA TYR A 18 -2.54 -11.29 -0.41
C TYR A 18 -2.28 -12.68 -0.99
N ASP A 19 -2.53 -12.83 -2.28
CA ASP A 19 -1.96 -13.92 -3.08
C ASP A 19 -0.53 -13.61 -3.57
N GLY A 20 0.05 -14.48 -4.40
CA GLY A 20 1.42 -14.35 -4.91
C GLY A 20 1.67 -13.16 -5.85
N VAL A 21 0.64 -12.41 -6.25
CA VAL A 21 0.74 -11.23 -7.12
C VAL A 21 0.12 -9.98 -6.48
N GLN A 22 -0.02 -9.98 -5.16
CA GLN A 22 -0.53 -8.85 -4.37
C GLN A 22 -2.01 -8.50 -4.59
N ARG A 23 -2.87 -9.47 -4.89
CA ARG A 23 -4.32 -9.25 -4.88
C ARG A 23 -4.92 -9.54 -3.49
N PRO A 24 -5.71 -8.63 -2.92
CA PRO A 24 -6.27 -8.78 -1.58
C PRO A 24 -7.33 -9.90 -1.54
N LEU A 25 -7.08 -10.94 -0.73
CA LEU A 25 -7.90 -12.16 -0.71
C LEU A 25 -9.30 -11.95 -0.12
N ASP A 26 -9.43 -11.05 0.85
CA ASP A 26 -10.70 -10.67 1.45
C ASP A 26 -11.63 -10.01 0.41
N LEU A 27 -11.09 -9.11 -0.41
CA LEU A 27 -11.84 -8.46 -1.49
C LEU A 27 -12.15 -9.43 -2.63
N ILE A 28 -11.22 -10.32 -3.00
CA ILE A 28 -11.50 -11.37 -3.97
C ILE A 28 -12.67 -12.23 -3.49
N ARG A 29 -12.66 -12.63 -2.21
CA ARG A 29 -13.72 -13.44 -1.62
C ARG A 29 -15.08 -12.73 -1.65
N LEU A 30 -15.11 -11.44 -1.32
CA LEU A 30 -16.32 -10.61 -1.39
C LEU A 30 -16.92 -10.56 -2.81
N LEU A 31 -16.09 -10.62 -3.85
CA LEU A 31 -16.55 -10.55 -5.24
C LEU A 31 -16.87 -11.92 -5.86
N SER A 32 -16.12 -12.97 -5.51
CA SER A 32 -16.15 -14.26 -6.20
C SER A 32 -16.59 -15.45 -5.34
N GLY A 33 -16.86 -15.24 -4.05
CA GLY A 33 -17.14 -16.32 -3.10
C GLY A 33 -15.86 -17.06 -2.67
N ASP A 34 -15.98 -18.32 -2.30
CA ASP A 34 -14.88 -19.06 -1.67
C ASP A 34 -13.75 -19.49 -2.65
N LEU A 35 -13.93 -19.31 -3.96
CA LEU A 35 -12.95 -19.67 -4.99
C LEU A 35 -12.43 -18.45 -5.74
N VAL A 36 -11.12 -18.42 -6.00
CA VAL A 36 -10.48 -17.38 -6.81
C VAL A 36 -10.81 -17.60 -8.28
N THR A 37 -11.56 -16.67 -8.87
CA THR A 37 -11.91 -16.71 -10.30
C THR A 37 -10.83 -16.00 -11.15
N ARG A 38 -10.73 -16.39 -12.42
CA ARG A 38 -9.80 -15.75 -13.37
C ARG A 38 -10.31 -14.37 -13.75
N GLY A 39 -9.39 -13.42 -13.97
CA GLY A 39 -9.70 -12.07 -14.45
C GLY A 39 -10.04 -11.05 -13.36
N VAL A 40 -9.94 -11.42 -12.08
CA VAL A 40 -10.09 -10.45 -10.98
C VAL A 40 -8.82 -9.60 -10.89
N ASP A 41 -9.00 -8.31 -11.18
CA ASP A 41 -8.00 -7.25 -11.06
C ASP A 41 -8.44 -6.27 -9.97
N LEU A 42 -7.68 -6.21 -8.87
CA LEU A 42 -7.97 -5.39 -7.70
C LEU A 42 -6.71 -4.67 -7.27
N PRO A 43 -6.82 -3.42 -6.80
CA PRO A 43 -5.67 -2.69 -6.27
C PRO A 43 -5.10 -3.40 -5.04
N GLY A 44 -3.77 -3.43 -4.92
CA GLY A 44 -3.09 -4.02 -3.78
C GLY A 44 -3.36 -3.25 -2.48
N ILE A 45 -3.53 -1.93 -2.55
CA ILE A 45 -3.82 -1.09 -1.38
C ILE A 45 -5.19 -0.41 -1.51
N GLU A 46 -5.94 -0.35 -0.40
CA GLU A 46 -7.26 0.29 -0.36
C GLU A 46 -7.16 1.81 -0.63
N ARG A 47 -7.76 2.25 -1.74
CA ARG A 47 -7.70 3.65 -2.19
C ARG A 47 -8.65 4.61 -1.47
N LYS A 48 -9.65 4.07 -0.77
CA LYS A 48 -10.67 4.86 -0.06
C LYS A 48 -10.28 5.18 1.38
N LYS A 49 -9.35 4.42 1.96
CA LYS A 49 -8.88 4.60 3.33
C LYS A 49 -8.08 5.89 3.44
N LYS A 50 -8.45 6.73 4.42
CA LYS A 50 -7.75 7.98 4.72
C LYS A 50 -6.73 7.74 5.81
N TRP A 51 -5.52 8.26 5.60
CA TRP A 51 -4.41 8.17 6.54
C TRP A 51 -4.04 9.55 7.05
N TYR A 52 -3.76 9.66 8.35
CA TYR A 52 -3.18 10.88 8.91
C TYR A 52 -1.69 10.92 8.61
N PHE A 53 -1.28 11.83 7.74
CA PHE A 53 0.12 12.06 7.41
C PHE A 53 0.71 13.12 8.33
N LYS A 54 1.76 12.74 9.06
CA LYS A 54 2.56 13.65 9.88
C LYS A 54 3.84 14.02 9.11
N PRO A 55 3.96 15.25 8.57
CA PRO A 55 5.16 15.69 7.87
C PRO A 55 6.34 15.79 8.84
N LEU A 56 7.54 15.41 8.39
CA LEU A 56 8.79 15.58 9.12
C LEU A 56 9.68 16.67 8.51
N LEU A 57 9.51 16.96 7.22
CA LEU A 57 10.27 17.97 6.49
C LEU A 57 9.45 19.23 6.23
N LYS A 58 10.15 20.34 6.02
CA LYS A 58 9.57 21.64 5.62
C LYS A 58 9.82 21.89 4.15
N LYS A 59 8.99 22.76 3.55
CA LYS A 59 9.16 23.22 2.17
C LYS A 59 10.57 23.81 2.00
N GLY A 60 11.25 23.43 0.91
CA GLY A 60 12.62 23.86 0.62
C GLY A 60 13.72 22.90 1.11
N ALA A 61 13.36 21.82 1.82
CA ALA A 61 14.30 20.75 2.11
C ALA A 61 14.77 20.07 0.81
N LYS A 62 16.08 19.88 0.67
CA LYS A 62 16.66 19.01 -0.37
C LYS A 62 16.59 17.57 0.13
N VAL A 63 16.20 16.65 -0.75
CA VAL A 63 16.01 15.23 -0.43
C VAL A 63 16.59 14.35 -1.55
N ILE A 64 16.92 13.12 -1.20
CA ILE A 64 17.34 12.04 -2.09
C ILE A 64 16.47 10.80 -1.89
N THR A 65 16.57 9.82 -2.79
CA THR A 65 15.88 8.53 -2.68
C THR A 65 16.14 7.88 -1.32
N GLY A 66 15.07 7.39 -0.68
CA GLY A 66 15.11 6.81 0.66
C GLY A 66 14.90 7.80 1.81
N ASP A 67 14.97 9.11 1.57
CA ASP A 67 14.71 10.10 2.61
C ASP A 67 13.26 10.06 3.09
N ILE A 68 13.07 10.18 4.41
CA ILE A 68 11.75 10.13 5.04
C ILE A 68 11.11 11.52 4.99
N LEU A 69 10.02 11.65 4.25
CA LEU A 69 9.23 12.88 4.12
C LEU A 69 8.28 13.08 5.31
N GLY A 70 7.81 11.98 5.87
CA GLY A 70 6.88 11.97 7.00
C GLY A 70 6.47 10.57 7.40
N THR A 71 5.50 10.49 8.29
CA THR A 71 5.06 9.22 8.88
C THR A 71 3.54 9.10 8.91
N VAL A 72 3.06 7.86 8.82
CA VAL A 72 1.66 7.48 9.02
C VAL A 72 1.62 6.42 10.12
N GLN A 73 0.74 6.56 11.10
CA GLN A 73 0.47 5.46 12.04
C GLN A 73 -0.40 4.41 11.33
N GLU A 74 0.19 3.30 10.91
CA GLU A 74 -0.53 2.28 10.14
C GLU A 74 -1.30 1.31 11.04
N THR A 75 -0.63 0.83 12.10
CA THR A 75 -1.22 -0.02 13.13
C THR A 75 -0.92 0.56 14.50
N THR A 76 -1.41 -0.05 15.58
CA THR A 76 -1.07 0.38 16.95
C THR A 76 0.43 0.25 17.27
N LEU A 77 1.15 -0.63 16.55
CA LEU A 77 2.56 -0.93 16.79
C LEU A 77 3.50 -0.32 15.76
N ILE A 78 3.02 -0.09 14.53
CA ILE A 78 3.89 0.24 13.40
C ILE A 78 3.61 1.63 12.85
N VAL A 79 4.68 2.43 12.85
CA VAL A 79 4.76 3.72 12.16
C VAL A 79 5.32 3.49 10.76
N HIS A 80 4.50 3.72 9.74
CA HIS A 80 4.91 3.66 8.35
C HIS A 80 5.68 4.93 7.96
N LYS A 81 6.86 4.77 7.37
CA LYS A 81 7.70 5.88 6.90
C LYS A 81 7.41 6.14 5.42
N ILE A 82 7.00 7.36 5.10
CA ILE A 82 6.79 7.79 3.72
C ILE A 82 8.12 8.31 3.19
N MET A 83 8.66 7.63 2.18
CA MET A 83 10.01 7.90 1.66
C MET A 83 9.95 8.43 0.22
N VAL A 84 11.02 9.12 -0.17
CA VAL A 84 11.28 9.42 -1.59
C VAL A 84 11.53 8.10 -2.33
N PRO A 85 10.81 7.81 -3.43
CA PRO A 85 11.03 6.62 -4.24
C PRO A 85 12.44 6.49 -4.83
#